data_AF-A0A5P6VNK8-F1
#
_entry.id   AF-A0A5P6VNK8-F1
#
_cell.length_a   1.000
_cell.length_b   1.000
_cell.length_c   1.000
_cell.angle_alpha   90.00
_cell.angle_beta   90.00
_cell.angle_gamma   90.00
#
_symmetry.space_group_name_H-M   'P 1'
#
loop_
_entity.id
_entity.type
_entity.pdbx_description
1 polymer ?
#
loop_
_entity_poly.entity_id
_entity_poly.type
_entity_poly.pdbx_seq_one_letter_code
_entity_poly.pdbx_strand_id
1 'polypeptide(L)'
;MDNILIQANIKMDTIKFDVSVADEKSKEKLGSEIAASIRDKIEESKNNSDQNDEKMMTRIMAKIKSGKRLSQKEESYLKQHNPDLYLQYVRIRRMAEAMASRLKHANSKEEVNDIIMQSISGISDKDPYKEFIVAALNEVAKEFKNSDAYGELPATSEEANEKKKSSPNNDEDSFSKDNSDDDFDPMNWSPLQELVDAMPTFEAPA
;
A
#
# COMPACT_ATOMS: atom_id res chain seq x y z
N MET A 1 25.29 4.20 -11.99
CA MET A 1 23.96 3.57 -12.18
C MET A 1 23.69 3.60 -13.65
N ASP A 2 24.00 2.47 -14.31
CA ASP A 2 24.12 2.41 -15.75
C ASP A 2 22.73 2.28 -16.38
N ASN A 3 22.32 3.32 -17.10
CA ASN A 3 21.14 3.30 -17.94
C ASN A 3 21.43 2.45 -19.18
N ILE A 4 21.07 1.18 -19.13
CA ILE A 4 21.08 0.30 -20.29
C ILE A 4 19.92 0.72 -21.20
N LEU A 5 20.22 1.59 -22.16
CA LEU A 5 19.36 1.82 -23.33
C LEU A 5 19.31 0.51 -24.12
N ILE A 6 18.21 -0.21 -24.03
CA ILE A 6 17.89 -1.26 -25.01
C ILE A 6 17.49 -0.53 -26.31
N GLN A 7 18.47 -0.25 -27.15
CA GLN A 7 18.21 0.11 -28.54
C GLN A 7 17.72 -1.14 -29.27
N ALA A 8 16.40 -1.32 -29.32
CA ALA A 8 15.79 -2.25 -30.25
C ALA A 8 15.98 -1.70 -31.67
N ASN A 9 17.10 -2.07 -32.31
CA ASN A 9 17.30 -1.88 -33.74
C ASN A 9 16.37 -2.82 -34.51
N ILE A 10 15.10 -2.45 -34.61
CA ILE A 10 14.19 -3.04 -35.59
C ILE A 10 14.64 -2.49 -36.94
N LYS A 11 15.48 -3.25 -37.65
CA LYS A 11 15.69 -3.02 -39.08
C LYS A 11 14.34 -3.24 -39.75
N MET A 12 13.64 -2.16 -40.11
CA MET A 12 12.58 -2.22 -41.10
C MET A 12 13.25 -2.47 -42.45
N ASP A 13 13.57 -3.74 -42.73
CA ASP A 13 13.79 -4.15 -44.11
C ASP A 13 12.47 -3.89 -44.84
N THR A 14 12.56 -3.11 -45.92
CA THR A 14 11.42 -2.70 -46.73
C THR A 14 10.77 -3.98 -47.27
N ILE A 15 9.63 -4.38 -46.71
CA ILE A 15 8.86 -5.51 -47.21
C ILE A 15 8.33 -5.09 -48.59
N LYS A 16 9.07 -5.41 -49.65
CA LYS A 16 8.61 -5.27 -51.02
C LYS A 16 7.59 -6.38 -51.28
N PHE A 17 6.31 -6.06 -51.11
CA PHE A 17 5.23 -6.88 -51.65
C PHE A 17 5.25 -6.76 -53.17
N ASP A 18 5.79 -7.77 -53.85
CA ASP A 18 5.72 -7.86 -55.31
C ASP A 18 4.30 -8.26 -55.72
N VAL A 19 3.42 -7.26 -55.81
CA VAL A 19 2.02 -7.43 -56.23
C VAL A 19 1.98 -7.34 -57.76
N SER A 20 1.97 -8.51 -58.42
CA SER A 20 1.84 -8.61 -59.86
C SER A 20 0.41 -8.29 -60.27
N VAL A 21 0.12 -7.00 -60.47
CA VAL A 21 -1.19 -6.48 -60.89
C VAL A 21 -0.99 -5.74 -62.21
N ALA A 22 -1.75 -6.14 -63.22
CA ALA A 22 -1.54 -5.77 -64.62
C ALA A 22 -1.84 -4.30 -64.98
N ASP A 23 -2.42 -3.50 -64.07
CA ASP A 23 -2.78 -2.10 -64.31
C ASP A 23 -2.48 -1.19 -63.12
N GLU A 24 -1.97 0.02 -63.40
CA GLU A 24 -1.58 1.04 -62.40
C GLU A 24 -2.77 1.46 -61.51
N LYS A 25 -3.95 1.61 -62.12
CA LYS A 25 -5.23 1.91 -61.45
C LYS A 25 -5.68 0.81 -60.49
N SER A 26 -5.33 -0.43 -60.81
CA SER A 26 -5.65 -1.61 -59.99
C SER A 26 -4.69 -1.74 -58.81
N LYS A 27 -3.42 -1.31 -58.95
CA LYS A 27 -2.45 -1.21 -57.84
C LYS A 27 -2.85 -0.16 -56.82
N GLU A 28 -3.31 1.01 -57.26
CA GLU A 28 -3.80 2.08 -56.36
C GLU A 28 -5.03 1.63 -55.57
N LYS A 29 -6.00 0.98 -56.24
CA LYS A 29 -7.19 0.45 -55.60
C LYS A 29 -6.84 -0.61 -54.54
N LEU A 30 -5.96 -1.54 -54.88
CA LEU A 30 -5.55 -2.64 -53.99
C LEU A 30 -4.71 -2.12 -52.80
N GLY A 31 -3.85 -1.12 -53.02
CA GLY A 31 -3.14 -0.41 -51.94
C GLY A 31 -4.09 0.32 -50.98
N SER A 32 -5.13 0.96 -51.50
CA SER A 32 -6.16 1.63 -50.68
C SER A 32 -6.97 0.65 -49.84
N GLU A 33 -7.29 -0.53 -50.38
CA GLU A 33 -8.05 -1.59 -49.71
C GLU A 33 -7.24 -2.25 -48.59
N ILE A 34 -5.95 -2.50 -48.81
CA ILE A 34 -5.03 -2.98 -47.77
C ILE A 34 -4.89 -1.93 -46.65
N ALA A 35 -4.72 -0.66 -47.00
CA ALA A 35 -4.59 0.42 -46.01
C ALA A 35 -5.87 0.58 -45.17
N ALA A 36 -7.05 0.43 -45.78
CA ALA A 36 -8.33 0.41 -45.08
C ALA A 36 -8.43 -0.78 -44.12
N SER A 37 -8.13 -2.00 -44.59
CA SER A 37 -8.19 -3.20 -43.74
C SER A 37 -7.20 -3.16 -42.57
N ILE A 38 -6.00 -2.59 -42.77
CA ILE A 38 -5.04 -2.39 -41.67
C ILE A 38 -5.58 -1.39 -40.66
N ARG A 39 -6.18 -0.29 -41.12
CA ARG A 39 -6.80 0.72 -40.24
C ARG A 39 -7.93 0.11 -39.41
N ASP A 40 -8.83 -0.63 -40.06
CA ASP A 40 -9.97 -1.28 -39.39
C ASP A 40 -9.49 -2.25 -38.31
N LYS A 41 -8.45 -3.05 -38.60
CA LYS A 41 -7.84 -3.96 -37.60
C LYS A 41 -7.18 -3.22 -36.44
N ILE A 42 -6.51 -2.09 -36.71
CA ILE A 42 -5.90 -1.26 -35.66
C ILE A 42 -7.00 -0.66 -34.78
N GLU A 43 -8.07 -0.13 -35.36
CA GLU A 43 -9.22 0.42 -34.64
C GLU A 43 -9.94 -0.65 -33.81
N GLU A 44 -10.18 -1.84 -34.38
CA GLU A 44 -10.75 -2.97 -33.65
C GLU A 44 -9.86 -3.40 -32.47
N SER A 45 -8.54 -3.46 -32.66
CA SER A 45 -7.61 -3.82 -31.58
C SER A 45 -7.59 -2.77 -30.46
N LYS A 46 -7.66 -1.48 -30.79
CA LYS A 46 -7.76 -0.39 -29.81
C LYS A 46 -9.06 -0.44 -29.04
N ASN A 47 -10.19 -0.55 -29.74
CA ASN A 47 -11.51 -0.64 -29.12
C ASN A 47 -11.61 -1.81 -28.12
N ASN A 48 -11.05 -2.97 -28.46
CA ASN A 48 -11.00 -4.12 -27.54
C ASN A 48 -10.11 -3.85 -26.32
N SER A 49 -8.99 -3.16 -26.50
CA SER A 49 -8.10 -2.76 -25.40
C SER A 49 -8.80 -1.77 -24.47
N ASP A 50 -9.41 -0.71 -25.02
CA ASP A 50 -10.11 0.32 -24.27
C ASP A 50 -11.26 -0.28 -23.44
N GLN A 51 -12.03 -1.20 -24.03
CA GLN A 51 -13.08 -1.92 -23.29
C GLN A 51 -12.55 -2.78 -22.14
N ASN A 52 -11.39 -3.41 -22.32
CA ASN A 52 -10.76 -4.20 -21.26
C ASN A 52 -10.20 -3.30 -20.15
N ASP A 53 -9.65 -2.16 -20.52
CA ASP A 53 -9.11 -1.14 -19.62
C ASP A 53 -10.20 -0.49 -18.75
N GLU A 54 -11.34 -0.16 -19.35
CA GLU A 54 -12.52 0.34 -18.62
C GLU A 54 -13.08 -0.71 -17.64
N LYS A 55 -13.19 -1.97 -18.07
CA LYS A 55 -13.62 -3.08 -17.19
C LYS A 55 -12.67 -3.26 -16.02
N MET A 56 -11.37 -3.17 -16.26
CA MET A 56 -10.35 -3.29 -15.23
C MET A 56 -10.42 -2.13 -14.23
N MET A 57 -10.52 -0.89 -14.72
CA MET A 57 -10.67 0.29 -13.87
C MET A 57 -11.97 0.24 -13.04
N THR A 58 -13.08 -0.21 -13.64
CA THR A 58 -14.36 -0.37 -12.95
C THR A 58 -14.26 -1.38 -11.81
N ARG A 59 -13.58 -2.52 -12.04
CA ARG A 59 -13.33 -3.53 -11.00
C ARG A 59 -12.46 -2.98 -9.87
N ILE A 60 -11.40 -2.24 -10.21
CA ILE A 60 -10.51 -1.60 -9.23
C ILE A 60 -11.31 -0.62 -8.38
N MET A 61 -12.09 0.26 -9.00
CA MET A 61 -12.89 1.25 -8.29
C MET A 61 -13.93 0.59 -7.38
N ALA A 62 -14.58 -0.49 -7.82
CA ALA A 62 -15.51 -1.25 -7.00
C ALA A 62 -14.82 -1.89 -5.77
N LYS A 63 -13.58 -2.38 -5.92
CA LYS A 63 -12.79 -2.90 -4.80
C LYS A 63 -12.39 -1.81 -3.81
N ILE A 64 -11.90 -0.67 -4.29
CA ILE A 64 -11.54 0.46 -3.42
C ILE A 64 -12.78 0.98 -2.66
N LYS A 65 -13.91 1.14 -3.35
CA LYS A 65 -15.19 1.55 -2.75
C LYS A 65 -15.69 0.58 -1.67
N SER A 66 -15.45 -0.71 -1.85
CA SER A 66 -15.80 -1.74 -0.86
C SER A 66 -14.74 -1.93 0.22
N GLY A 67 -13.62 -1.19 0.20
CA GLY A 67 -12.54 -1.30 1.18
C GLY A 67 -11.61 -2.49 0.98
N LYS A 68 -11.79 -3.27 -0.10
CA LYS A 68 -11.04 -4.50 -0.37
C LYS A 68 -9.64 -4.21 -0.93
N ARG A 69 -8.71 -5.14 -0.67
CA ARG A 69 -7.36 -5.09 -1.25
C ARG A 69 -7.41 -5.30 -2.77
N LEU A 70 -6.60 -4.53 -3.49
CA LEU A 70 -6.31 -4.79 -4.89
C LEU A 70 -5.32 -5.94 -4.99
N SER A 71 -5.44 -6.72 -6.06
CA SER A 71 -4.39 -7.68 -6.45
C SER A 71 -3.19 -6.94 -7.02
N GLN A 72 -2.01 -7.57 -7.03
CA GLN A 72 -0.79 -6.98 -7.58
C GLN A 72 -0.95 -6.51 -9.05
N LYS A 73 -1.74 -7.25 -9.84
CA LYS A 73 -2.06 -6.89 -11.23
C LYS A 73 -2.91 -5.62 -11.30
N GLU A 74 -3.93 -5.52 -10.46
CA GLU A 74 -4.80 -4.35 -10.35
C GLU A 74 -4.05 -3.12 -9.82
N GLU A 75 -3.14 -3.32 -8.86
CA GLU A 75 -2.30 -2.25 -8.31
C GLU A 75 -1.33 -1.71 -9.36
N SER A 76 -0.65 -2.59 -10.09
CA SER A 76 0.28 -2.21 -11.16
C SER A 76 -0.46 -1.45 -12.28
N TYR A 77 -1.65 -1.91 -12.64
CA TYR A 77 -2.51 -1.23 -13.60
C TYR A 77 -2.93 0.16 -13.09
N LEU A 78 -3.39 0.26 -11.84
CA LEU A 78 -3.78 1.54 -11.25
C LEU A 78 -2.62 2.54 -11.24
N LYS A 79 -1.40 2.09 -10.91
CA LYS A 79 -0.20 2.92 -10.92
C LYS A 79 0.14 3.49 -12.30
N GLN A 80 -0.13 2.75 -13.37
CA GLN A 80 0.16 3.17 -14.75
C GLN A 80 -0.92 4.09 -15.31
N HIS A 81 -2.20 3.81 -15.04
CA HIS A 81 -3.33 4.51 -15.66
C HIS A 81 -3.87 5.69 -14.80
N ASN A 82 -3.75 5.62 -13.47
CA ASN A 82 -4.21 6.69 -12.57
C ASN A 82 -3.32 6.77 -11.31
N PRO A 83 -2.15 7.44 -11.41
CA PRO A 83 -1.19 7.52 -10.31
C PRO A 83 -1.72 8.30 -9.09
N ASP A 84 -2.61 9.27 -9.29
CA ASP A 84 -3.21 10.02 -8.19
C ASP A 84 -4.12 9.12 -7.33
N LEU A 85 -4.98 8.34 -7.99
CA LEU A 85 -5.83 7.37 -7.29
C LEU A 85 -4.99 6.26 -6.64
N TYR A 86 -3.89 5.86 -7.26
CA TYR A 86 -2.93 4.93 -6.66
C TYR A 86 -2.35 5.47 -5.34
N LEU A 87 -1.92 6.73 -5.30
CA LEU A 87 -1.39 7.35 -4.09
C LEU A 87 -2.42 7.34 -2.95
N GLN A 88 -3.68 7.66 -3.27
CA GLN A 88 -4.76 7.62 -2.28
C GLN A 88 -5.07 6.20 -1.84
N TYR A 89 -5.03 5.22 -2.74
CA TYR A 89 -5.14 3.81 -2.40
C TYR A 89 -4.06 3.37 -1.40
N VAL A 90 -2.79 3.73 -1.63
CA VAL A 90 -1.68 3.44 -0.70
C VAL A 90 -1.92 4.08 0.65
N ARG A 91 -2.40 5.34 0.68
CA ARG A 91 -2.74 6.05 1.93
C ARG A 91 -3.84 5.30 2.69
N ILE A 92 -4.94 4.93 2.03
CA ILE A 92 -6.04 4.14 2.60
C ILE A 92 -5.50 2.82 3.18
N ARG A 93 -4.65 2.12 2.42
CA ARG A 93 -4.09 0.83 2.85
C ARG A 93 -3.21 0.96 4.09
N ARG A 94 -2.36 1.98 4.17
CA ARG A 94 -1.52 2.24 5.36
C ARG A 94 -2.37 2.50 6.60
N MET A 95 -3.46 3.26 6.48
CA MET A 95 -4.39 3.49 7.60
C MET A 95 -5.06 2.19 8.04
N ALA A 96 -5.51 1.38 7.08
CA ALA A 96 -6.09 0.06 7.35
C ALA A 96 -5.10 -0.90 8.02
N GLU A 97 -3.84 -0.90 7.59
CA GLU A 97 -2.80 -1.74 8.19
C GLU A 97 -2.39 -1.26 9.58
N ALA A 98 -2.35 0.05 9.82
CA ALA A 98 -2.12 0.61 11.15
C ALA A 98 -3.24 0.19 12.13
N MET A 99 -4.50 0.25 11.71
CA MET A 99 -5.61 -0.26 12.50
C MET A 99 -5.47 -1.77 12.75
N ALA A 100 -5.22 -2.56 11.71
CA ALA A 100 -5.04 -4.01 11.83
C ALA A 100 -3.92 -4.36 12.83
N SER A 101 -2.82 -3.61 12.79
CA SER A 101 -1.71 -3.79 13.73
C SER A 101 -2.11 -3.47 15.17
N ARG A 102 -2.88 -2.40 15.41
CA ARG A 102 -3.39 -2.07 16.75
C ARG A 102 -4.35 -3.13 17.26
N LEU A 103 -5.27 -3.60 16.40
CA LEU A 103 -6.23 -4.65 16.75
C LEU A 103 -5.55 -5.95 17.19
N LYS A 104 -4.45 -6.35 16.55
CA LYS A 104 -3.67 -7.53 16.96
C LYS A 104 -3.10 -7.46 18.38
N HIS A 105 -2.89 -6.25 18.91
CA HIS A 105 -2.33 -6.04 20.24
C HIS A 105 -3.40 -5.63 21.27
N ALA A 106 -4.68 -5.60 20.87
CA ALA A 106 -5.76 -5.29 21.78
C ALA A 106 -5.94 -6.40 22.81
N ASN A 107 -6.14 -6.03 24.07
CA ASN A 107 -6.21 -6.94 25.21
C ASN A 107 -7.65 -7.27 25.59
N SER A 108 -8.64 -6.51 25.10
CA SER A 108 -10.06 -6.73 25.41
C SER A 108 -10.95 -6.37 24.22
N LYS A 109 -12.19 -6.90 24.25
CA LYS A 109 -13.22 -6.56 23.26
C LYS A 109 -13.63 -5.08 23.32
N GLU A 110 -13.55 -4.48 24.50
CA GLU A 110 -13.73 -3.04 24.71
C GLU A 110 -12.65 -2.23 23.96
N GLU A 111 -11.38 -2.54 24.18
CA GLU A 111 -10.24 -1.87 23.52
C GLU A 111 -10.33 -1.99 21.99
N VAL A 112 -10.79 -3.13 21.48
CA VAL A 112 -11.05 -3.32 20.05
C VAL A 112 -12.08 -2.32 19.53
N ASN A 113 -13.20 -2.14 20.23
CA ASN A 113 -14.23 -1.20 19.82
C ASN A 113 -13.73 0.25 19.89
N ASP A 114 -12.93 0.58 20.90
CA ASP A 114 -12.31 1.91 21.03
C ASP A 114 -11.34 2.21 19.89
N ILE A 115 -10.47 1.26 19.53
CA ILE A 115 -9.54 1.39 18.40
C ILE A 115 -10.33 1.63 17.09
N ILE A 116 -11.41 0.86 16.87
CA ILE A 116 -12.27 1.00 15.69
C ILE A 116 -12.92 2.39 15.67
N MET A 117 -13.55 2.79 16.78
CA MET A 117 -14.24 4.06 16.90
C MET A 117 -13.28 5.24 16.70
N GLN A 118 -12.13 5.25 17.39
CA GLN A 118 -11.13 6.31 17.31
C GLN A 118 -10.56 6.45 15.89
N SER A 119 -10.30 5.33 15.23
CA SER A 119 -9.73 5.35 13.88
C SER A 119 -10.72 5.84 12.83
N ILE A 120 -12.02 5.53 12.98
CA ILE A 120 -13.06 6.01 12.07
C ILE A 120 -13.38 7.49 12.34
N SER A 121 -13.53 7.87 13.62
CA SER A 121 -13.84 9.26 14.01
C SER A 121 -12.69 10.24 13.76
N GLY A 122 -11.45 9.74 13.75
CA GLY A 122 -10.27 10.53 13.41
C GLY A 122 -10.18 10.93 11.93
N ILE A 123 -11.04 10.40 11.06
CA ILE A 123 -11.06 10.78 9.64
C ILE A 123 -11.82 12.08 9.47
N SER A 124 -11.19 13.06 8.82
CA SER A 124 -11.84 14.34 8.53
C SER A 124 -13.07 14.16 7.64
N ASP A 125 -14.18 14.78 8.02
CA ASP A 125 -15.38 14.89 7.19
C ASP A 125 -15.14 15.61 5.85
N LYS A 126 -14.06 16.38 5.75
CA LYS A 126 -13.67 17.11 4.54
C LYS A 126 -12.77 16.30 3.60
N ASP A 127 -12.41 15.07 3.95
CA ASP A 127 -11.58 14.23 3.09
C ASP A 127 -12.41 13.71 1.90
N PRO A 128 -12.01 14.00 0.65
CA PRO A 128 -12.74 13.56 -0.54
C PRO A 128 -12.78 12.02 -0.69
N TYR A 129 -11.88 11.29 -0.02
CA TYR A 129 -11.80 9.84 -0.03
C TYR A 129 -12.27 9.21 1.29
N LYS A 130 -12.92 9.98 2.18
CA LYS A 130 -13.43 9.51 3.48
C LYS A 130 -14.16 8.18 3.36
N GLU A 131 -15.11 8.07 2.44
CA GLU A 131 -15.92 6.85 2.27
C GLU A 131 -15.05 5.63 1.96
N PHE A 132 -13.98 5.77 1.18
CA PHE A 132 -13.10 4.65 0.85
C PHE A 132 -12.19 4.29 2.02
N ILE A 133 -11.75 5.28 2.79
CA ILE A 133 -10.99 5.07 4.02
C ILE A 133 -11.86 4.30 5.01
N VAL A 134 -13.07 4.80 5.29
CA VAL A 134 -14.03 4.18 6.22
C VAL A 134 -14.37 2.76 5.79
N ALA A 135 -14.63 2.53 4.49
CA ALA A 135 -14.88 1.19 3.96
C ALA A 135 -13.70 0.23 4.22
N ALA A 136 -12.47 0.66 3.98
CA ALA A 136 -11.28 -0.16 4.22
C ALA A 136 -11.05 -0.47 5.70
N LEU A 137 -11.27 0.50 6.58
CA LEU A 137 -11.18 0.30 8.04
C LEU A 137 -12.28 -0.66 8.52
N ASN A 138 -13.51 -0.51 8.02
CA ASN A 138 -14.62 -1.39 8.35
C ASN A 138 -14.36 -2.84 7.89
N GLU A 139 -13.75 -3.05 6.73
CA GLU A 139 -13.37 -4.39 6.27
C GLU A 139 -12.33 -5.01 7.21
N VAL A 140 -11.30 -4.26 7.62
CA VAL A 140 -10.30 -4.73 8.61
C VAL A 140 -10.95 -5.05 9.96
N ALA A 141 -11.82 -4.17 10.45
CA ALA A 141 -12.54 -4.37 11.70
C ALA A 141 -13.41 -5.64 11.64
N LYS A 142 -14.07 -5.87 10.51
CA LYS A 142 -14.89 -7.07 10.28
C LYS A 142 -14.05 -8.34 10.21
N GLU A 143 -12.94 -8.31 9.46
CA GLU A 143 -11.99 -9.43 9.39
C GLU A 143 -11.47 -9.79 10.78
N PHE A 144 -11.11 -8.79 11.58
CA PHE A 144 -10.62 -9.00 12.95
C PHE A 144 -11.72 -9.54 13.88
N LYS A 145 -12.92 -8.98 13.85
CA LYS A 145 -14.05 -9.44 14.69
C LYS A 145 -14.49 -10.87 14.38
N ASN A 146 -14.24 -11.34 13.15
CA ASN A 146 -14.50 -12.71 12.74
C ASN A 146 -13.31 -13.66 13.00
N SER A 147 -12.17 -13.15 13.49
CA SER A 147 -10.99 -13.97 13.76
C SER A 147 -11.09 -14.65 15.13
N ASP A 148 -10.44 -15.81 15.25
CA ASP A 148 -10.39 -16.56 16.51
C ASP A 148 -9.76 -15.73 17.65
N ALA A 149 -8.75 -14.92 17.31
CA ALA A 149 -8.08 -14.02 18.23
C ALA A 149 -9.08 -13.08 18.94
N TYR A 150 -10.08 -12.55 18.24
CA TYR A 150 -11.12 -11.71 18.85
C TYR A 150 -12.06 -12.53 19.76
N GLY A 151 -12.34 -13.78 19.40
CA GLY A 151 -13.15 -14.70 20.21
C GLY A 151 -12.54 -14.94 21.59
N GLU A 152 -11.21 -15.13 21.63
CA GLU A 152 -10.41 -15.38 22.84
C GLU A 152 -10.28 -14.15 23.76
N LEU A 153 -10.52 -12.93 23.24
CA LEU A 153 -10.38 -11.72 24.05
C LEU A 153 -11.43 -11.69 25.19
N PRO A 154 -11.01 -11.29 26.41
CA PRO A 154 -11.94 -11.03 27.50
C PRO A 154 -12.89 -9.87 27.17
N ALA A 155 -14.03 -9.84 27.84
CA ALA A 155 -15.05 -8.83 27.58
C ALA A 155 -14.59 -7.43 28.02
N THR A 156 -13.90 -7.31 29.15
CA THR A 156 -13.42 -6.05 29.73
C THR A 156 -11.90 -6.00 29.86
N SER A 157 -11.36 -4.79 29.88
CA SER A 157 -9.92 -4.54 30.11
C SER A 157 -9.47 -4.93 31.53
N GLU A 158 -10.35 -4.84 32.53
CA GLU A 158 -10.08 -5.25 33.91
C GLU A 158 -9.87 -6.77 34.03
N GLU A 159 -10.71 -7.58 33.38
CA GLU A 159 -10.57 -9.05 33.37
C GLU A 159 -9.28 -9.49 32.66
N ALA A 160 -8.84 -8.74 31.63
CA ALA A 160 -7.56 -8.97 30.96
C ALA A 160 -6.37 -8.75 31.92
N ASN A 161 -6.43 -7.70 32.74
CA ASN A 161 -5.39 -7.40 33.72
C ASN A 161 -5.38 -8.37 34.90
N GLU A 162 -6.55 -8.88 35.33
CA GLU A 162 -6.64 -9.92 36.37
C GLU A 162 -6.07 -11.26 35.91
N LYS A 163 -6.27 -11.65 34.64
CA LYS A 163 -5.63 -12.86 34.07
C LYS A 163 -4.11 -12.75 33.97
N LYS A 164 -3.58 -11.56 33.67
CA LYS A 164 -2.12 -11.30 33.71
C LYS A 164 -1.54 -11.34 35.14
N LYS A 165 -2.34 -10.97 36.15
CA LYS A 165 -1.93 -10.98 37.57
C LYS A 165 -2.13 -12.33 38.28
N SER A 166 -2.95 -13.22 37.73
CA SER A 166 -3.28 -14.51 38.34
C SER A 166 -2.51 -15.71 37.76
N SER A 167 -1.52 -15.48 36.87
CA SER A 167 -0.52 -16.50 36.56
C SER A 167 0.39 -16.72 37.77
N PRO A 168 0.38 -17.90 38.43
CA PRO A 168 1.28 -18.18 39.53
C PRO A 168 2.55 -18.87 39.00
N ASN A 169 3.71 -18.35 39.44
CA ASN A 169 5.02 -19.04 39.56
C ASN A 169 5.84 -19.17 38.26
N ASN A 170 7.15 -18.98 38.20
CA ASN A 170 8.21 -18.64 39.16
C ASN A 170 9.33 -17.99 38.34
N ASP A 171 9.86 -16.86 38.77
CA ASP A 171 11.31 -16.69 38.84
C ASP A 171 11.56 -15.73 39.99
N GLU A 172 12.13 -16.30 41.05
CA GLU A 172 12.81 -15.57 42.09
C GLU A 172 13.85 -14.69 41.40
N ASP A 173 13.71 -13.37 41.47
CA ASP A 173 14.92 -12.59 41.66
C ASP A 173 14.73 -11.52 42.71
N SER A 174 15.62 -11.66 43.67
CA SER A 174 15.61 -11.07 44.98
C SER A 174 15.80 -9.57 44.86
N PHE A 175 14.97 -8.83 45.60
CA PHE A 175 15.30 -7.49 46.05
C PHE A 175 16.57 -7.56 46.91
N SER A 176 17.74 -7.58 46.26
CA SER A 176 19.00 -7.23 46.89
C SER A 176 19.28 -5.77 46.58
N LYS A 177 18.99 -4.94 47.59
CA LYS A 177 19.42 -3.55 47.66
C LYS A 177 20.83 -3.56 48.21
N ASP A 178 21.84 -3.58 47.36
CA ASP A 178 23.19 -3.09 47.68
C ASP A 178 23.93 -2.64 46.40
N ASN A 179 24.82 -1.67 46.60
CA ASN A 179 25.27 -0.64 45.67
C ASN A 179 26.24 -1.09 44.57
N SER A 180 26.06 -0.57 43.36
CA SER A 180 27.15 -0.09 42.52
C SER A 180 26.59 0.83 41.43
N ASP A 181 27.03 2.09 41.47
CA ASP A 181 26.73 3.17 40.54
C ASP A 181 27.00 2.76 39.08
N ASP A 182 25.98 2.85 38.22
CA ASP A 182 26.08 3.14 36.78
C ASP A 182 24.64 3.21 36.21
N ASP A 183 23.94 4.29 36.54
CA ASP A 183 22.64 4.65 35.98
C ASP A 183 22.79 5.02 34.50
N PHE A 184 22.74 4.03 33.61
CA PHE A 184 22.44 4.27 32.20
C PHE A 184 20.94 4.54 32.06
N ASP A 185 20.54 5.80 32.23
CA ASP A 185 19.18 6.28 32.05
C ASP A 185 18.84 6.46 30.54
N PRO A 186 18.04 5.57 29.93
CA PRO A 186 17.74 5.62 28.49
C PRO A 186 16.89 6.84 28.08
N MET A 187 16.31 7.56 29.05
CA MET A 187 15.57 8.81 28.81
C MET A 187 16.48 10.03 28.69
N ASN A 188 17.76 9.92 29.09
CA ASN A 188 18.73 11.02 29.00
C ASN A 188 19.73 10.85 27.85
N TRP A 189 19.66 9.74 27.10
CA TRP A 189 20.53 9.50 25.94
C TRP A 189 19.87 10.01 24.65
N SER A 190 20.22 11.24 24.26
CA SER A 190 19.95 11.77 22.92
C SER A 190 21.16 11.50 22.03
N PRO A 191 20.99 10.92 20.83
CA PRO A 191 22.07 10.73 19.86
C PRO A 191 22.83 12.02 19.47
N LEU A 192 22.29 13.20 19.81
CA LEU A 192 22.93 14.50 19.57
C LEU A 192 24.03 14.85 20.58
N GLN A 193 24.05 14.23 21.77
CA GLN A 193 25.04 14.54 22.82
C GLN A 193 26.43 14.00 22.46
N GLU A 194 26.50 12.89 21.73
CA GLU A 194 27.75 12.29 21.24
C GLU A 194 28.49 13.21 20.25
N LEU A 195 27.75 14.07 19.53
CA LEU A 195 28.32 15.09 18.65
C LEU A 195 28.82 16.33 19.42
N VAL A 196 28.18 16.67 20.55
CA VAL A 196 28.58 17.82 21.38
C VAL A 196 29.85 17.50 22.16
N ASP A 197 29.96 16.31 22.73
CA ASP A 197 31.15 15.86 23.45
C ASP A 197 32.34 15.56 22.52
N ALA A 198 32.08 15.25 21.24
CA ALA A 198 33.10 15.10 20.20
C ALA A 198 33.59 16.44 19.62
N MET A 199 33.03 17.59 20.03
CA MET A 199 33.54 18.88 19.58
C MET A 199 34.88 19.19 20.27
N PRO A 200 35.95 19.48 19.52
CA PRO A 200 37.20 19.93 20.12
C PRO A 200 36.95 21.26 20.84
N THR A 201 37.24 21.30 22.14
CA THR A 201 37.17 22.53 22.93
C THR A 201 38.31 23.45 22.52
N PHE A 202 37.97 24.61 21.98
CA PHE A 202 38.95 25.66 21.69
C PHE A 202 39.15 26.51 22.95
N GLU A 203 40.28 26.32 23.63
CA GLU A 203 40.73 27.28 24.63
C GLU A 203 41.23 28.55 23.92
N ALA A 204 40.57 29.68 24.19
CA ALA A 204 41.06 30.98 23.77
C ALA A 204 42.11 31.49 24.78
N PRO A 205 43.33 31.86 24.35
CA PRO A 205 44.30 32.48 25.24
C PRO A 205 43.85 33.88 25.66
N ALA A 206 44.01 34.18 26.95
CA ALA A 206 43.68 35.46 27.59
C ALA A 206 44.53 36.62 27.08
#